data_AF-A0A174A136-F1
#
_entry.id   AF-A0A174A136-F1
#
_cell.length_a   1.000
_cell.length_b   1.000
_cell.length_c   1.000
_cell.angle_alpha   90.00
_cell.angle_beta   90.00
_cell.angle_gamma   90.00
#
_symmetry.space_group_name_H-M   'P 1'
#
loop_
_entity.id
_entity.type
_entity.pdbx_description
1 polymer ?
#
loop_
_entity_poly.entity_id
_entity_poly.type
_entity_poly.pdbx_seq_one_letter_code
_entity_poly.pdbx_strand_id
1 'polypeptide(L)'
;MGFLGKLFGKKDEEAAVELSSAVTQQPVYEEKLQTIDMSKHNENLGKVLIDMSKGSKIDMTKHTARVALAMDYSGSMDWLYDNGSVQETISRLLPIALRFDDNGELESWLFSNGAERLKAANADNYSSYVKNVMKKAHMYMGGTNYAPVLKEMVTYYKDIEPSEIPAFIIFITDGENSDTFATNAVIKELSEYNIFVQFIGIGDEDFDYLKSLDDMKGRKHDNTGFTAVKDMNKMSDEQLYTEILRQYKDWLNNK
;
A
#
# COMPACT_ATOMS: atom_id res chain seq x y z
N MET A 1 49.32 39.02 53.56
CA MET A 1 48.41 38.82 54.71
C MET A 1 47.48 37.68 54.30
N GLY A 2 47.63 36.44 54.77
CA GLY A 2 47.16 35.94 56.08
C GLY A 2 45.63 36.02 56.13
N PHE A 3 44.81 35.01 56.41
CA PHE A 3 44.96 33.80 57.23
C PHE A 3 43.62 33.03 57.20
N LEU A 4 43.59 31.78 57.73
CA LEU A 4 42.43 30.92 58.09
C LEU A 4 41.86 30.02 56.98
N GLY A 5 41.74 28.70 57.13
CA GLY A 5 42.00 27.82 58.26
C GLY A 5 41.48 26.41 57.91
N LYS A 6 42.37 25.41 57.96
CA LYS A 6 42.09 23.96 57.78
C LYS A 6 41.14 23.44 58.86
N LEU A 7 40.29 22.46 58.53
CA LEU A 7 39.78 21.46 59.47
C LEU A 7 39.59 20.10 58.78
N PHE A 8 40.36 19.13 59.32
CA PHE A 8 40.28 17.68 59.25
C PHE A 8 40.50 16.92 57.94
N GLY A 9 41.42 15.95 58.03
CA GLY A 9 41.70 14.95 57.02
C GLY A 9 41.55 13.52 57.54
N LYS A 10 41.57 12.60 56.57
CA LYS A 10 42.10 11.22 56.57
C LYS A 10 41.96 10.76 55.10
N LYS A 11 43.08 10.44 54.41
CA LYS A 11 43.56 9.08 54.10
C LYS A 11 42.58 8.36 53.14
N ASP A 12 42.92 7.93 51.93
CA ASP A 12 44.15 7.36 51.40
C ASP A 12 44.20 7.45 49.85
N GLU A 13 45.40 7.24 49.31
CA GLU A 13 45.77 6.63 48.01
C GLU A 13 45.50 7.32 46.66
N GLU A 14 46.61 7.50 45.94
CA GLU A 14 46.73 7.82 44.52
C GLU A 14 46.14 6.70 43.65
N ALA A 15 45.35 7.07 42.64
CA ALA A 15 45.24 6.31 41.41
C ALA A 15 45.04 7.26 40.23
N ALA A 16 45.98 7.19 39.30
CA ALA A 16 45.95 7.89 38.03
C ALA A 16 44.66 7.54 37.25
N VAL A 17 43.95 8.56 36.77
CA VAL A 17 42.80 8.38 35.88
C VAL A 17 43.36 8.22 34.46
N GLU A 18 43.47 6.97 34.01
CA GLU A 18 43.56 6.66 32.59
C GLU A 18 42.23 7.00 31.91
N LEU A 19 42.26 7.94 30.96
CA LEU A 19 41.16 8.22 30.06
C LEU A 19 40.99 7.05 29.08
N SER A 20 40.24 6.03 29.50
CA SER A 20 39.71 4.99 28.62
C SER A 20 38.62 5.59 27.72
N SER A 21 38.92 5.72 26.44
CA SER A 21 37.95 6.03 25.40
C SER A 21 37.04 4.83 25.17
N ALA A 22 36.00 4.72 26.00
CA ALA A 22 34.91 3.78 25.79
C ALA A 22 34.06 4.26 24.59
N VAL A 23 34.41 3.80 23.41
CA VAL A 23 33.54 3.81 22.23
C VAL A 23 32.37 2.89 22.57
N THR A 24 31.24 3.48 22.97
CA THR A 24 29.97 2.77 23.11
C THR A 24 29.52 2.28 21.74
N GLN A 25 29.85 1.03 21.43
CA GLN A 25 29.24 0.30 20.32
C GLN A 25 27.75 0.14 20.64
N GLN A 26 26.93 1.01 20.06
CA GLN A 26 25.51 0.74 19.94
C GLN A 26 25.34 -0.56 19.14
N PRO A 27 24.42 -1.45 19.53
CA PRO A 27 24.17 -2.66 18.77
C PRO A 27 23.66 -2.25 17.39
N VAL A 28 24.41 -2.62 16.36
CA VAL A 28 23.95 -2.61 14.97
C VAL A 28 22.82 -3.62 14.91
N TYR A 29 21.59 -3.12 15.01
CA TYR A 29 20.42 -3.88 14.57
C TYR A 29 20.54 -4.00 13.06
N GLU A 30 21.17 -5.08 12.59
CA GLU A 30 20.93 -5.57 11.24
C GLU A 30 19.43 -5.83 11.13
N GLU A 31 18.71 -4.87 10.52
CA GLU A 31 17.35 -5.09 10.06
C GLU A 31 17.40 -6.27 9.11
N LYS A 32 17.00 -7.43 9.64
CA LYS A 32 16.64 -8.61 8.87
C LYS A 32 15.35 -8.26 8.12
N LEU A 33 15.45 -7.40 7.10
CA LEU A 33 14.47 -7.31 6.04
C LEU A 33 14.34 -8.74 5.52
N GLN A 34 13.24 -9.40 5.88
CA GLN A 34 12.88 -10.66 5.23
C GLN A 34 12.92 -10.34 3.75
N THR A 35 13.85 -10.94 3.02
CA THR A 35 13.76 -11.02 1.57
C THR A 35 12.47 -11.78 1.31
N ILE A 36 11.38 -11.03 1.15
CA ILE A 36 10.07 -11.56 0.84
C ILE A 36 10.27 -12.40 -0.41
N ASP A 37 10.02 -13.70 -0.28
CA ASP A 37 10.28 -14.66 -1.32
C ASP A 37 9.22 -14.49 -2.42
N MET A 38 9.53 -13.58 -3.32
CA MET A 38 8.72 -13.25 -4.50
C MET A 38 8.38 -14.51 -5.31
N SER A 39 9.21 -15.56 -5.25
CA SER A 39 8.94 -16.83 -5.95
C SER A 39 7.70 -17.53 -5.40
N LYS A 40 7.53 -17.55 -4.07
CA LYS A 40 6.37 -18.16 -3.41
C LYS A 40 5.09 -17.40 -3.73
N HIS A 41 5.12 -16.08 -3.64
CA HIS A 41 3.97 -15.23 -3.98
C HIS A 41 3.56 -15.40 -5.45
N ASN A 42 4.53 -15.44 -6.36
CA ASN A 42 4.30 -15.69 -7.78
C ASN A 42 3.69 -17.08 -8.06
N GLU A 43 4.14 -18.12 -7.35
CA GLU A 43 3.58 -19.47 -7.46
C GLU A 43 2.11 -19.50 -7.01
N ASN A 44 1.82 -18.91 -5.85
CA ASN A 44 0.48 -18.86 -5.28
C ASN A 44 -0.47 -18.05 -6.15
N LEU A 45 -0.03 -16.90 -6.66
CA LEU A 45 -0.78 -16.14 -7.66
C LEU A 45 -1.04 -16.97 -8.91
N GLY A 46 -0.03 -17.68 -9.43
CA GLY A 46 -0.18 -18.57 -10.59
C GLY A 46 -1.30 -19.61 -10.41
N LYS A 47 -1.39 -20.25 -9.24
CA LYS A 47 -2.46 -21.20 -8.91
C LYS A 47 -3.83 -20.53 -8.97
N VAL A 48 -3.99 -19.37 -8.32
CA VAL A 48 -5.25 -18.62 -8.30
C VAL A 48 -5.67 -18.21 -9.70
N LEU A 49 -4.75 -17.71 -10.54
CA LEU A 49 -5.06 -17.30 -11.91
C LEU A 49 -5.49 -18.49 -12.78
N ILE A 50 -4.85 -19.65 -12.64
CA ILE A 50 -5.25 -20.87 -13.35
C ILE A 50 -6.67 -21.28 -12.94
N ASP A 51 -6.95 -21.29 -11.63
CA ASP A 51 -8.26 -21.67 -11.11
C ASP A 51 -9.36 -20.69 -11.55
N MET A 52 -9.07 -19.39 -11.50
CA MET A 52 -9.97 -18.33 -11.98
C MET A 52 -10.25 -18.39 -13.48
N SER A 53 -9.31 -18.92 -14.26
CA SER A 53 -9.48 -19.06 -15.72
C SER A 53 -10.41 -20.22 -16.08
N LYS A 54 -10.62 -21.20 -15.19
CA LYS A 54 -11.51 -22.34 -15.45
C LYS A 54 -12.96 -21.88 -15.52
N GLY A 55 -13.59 -22.04 -16.69
CA GLY A 55 -14.99 -21.68 -16.91
C GLY A 55 -15.26 -20.18 -17.05
N SER A 56 -14.21 -19.34 -17.04
CA SER A 56 -14.27 -17.91 -17.34
C SER A 56 -14.19 -17.70 -18.86
N LYS A 57 -14.77 -16.61 -19.38
CA LYS A 57 -14.56 -16.18 -20.78
C LYS A 57 -13.16 -15.60 -20.98
N ILE A 58 -12.55 -15.13 -19.89
CA ILE A 58 -11.22 -14.51 -19.86
C ILE A 58 -10.22 -15.48 -19.22
N ASP A 59 -9.09 -15.67 -19.89
CA ASP A 59 -7.93 -16.38 -19.37
C ASP A 59 -7.08 -15.41 -18.54
N MET A 60 -7.24 -15.45 -17.22
CA MET A 60 -6.53 -14.59 -16.28
C MET A 60 -5.01 -14.86 -16.28
N THR A 61 -4.53 -15.97 -16.83
CA THR A 61 -3.09 -16.24 -16.93
C THR A 61 -2.41 -15.50 -18.08
N LYS A 62 -3.21 -15.04 -19.06
CA LYS A 62 -2.76 -14.28 -20.24
C LYS A 62 -3.34 -12.86 -20.28
N HIS A 63 -4.10 -12.48 -19.27
CA HIS A 63 -4.74 -11.18 -19.18
C HIS A 63 -3.69 -10.09 -18.96
N THR A 64 -3.88 -8.96 -19.64
CA THR A 64 -3.02 -7.77 -19.51
C THR A 64 -3.85 -6.63 -18.95
N ALA A 65 -3.32 -5.96 -17.94
CA ALA A 65 -3.93 -4.81 -17.30
C ALA A 65 -2.84 -3.89 -16.76
N ARG A 66 -3.07 -2.59 -16.81
CA ARG A 66 -2.29 -1.64 -16.01
C ARG A 66 -2.65 -1.86 -14.55
N VAL A 67 -1.68 -2.00 -13.66
CA VAL A 67 -1.94 -2.25 -12.24
C VAL A 67 -1.49 -1.06 -11.42
N ALA A 68 -2.43 -0.52 -10.63
CA ALA A 68 -2.18 0.65 -9.81
C ALA A 68 -2.54 0.41 -8.36
N LEU A 69 -1.83 1.09 -7.47
CA LEU A 69 -2.08 1.16 -6.04
C LEU A 69 -2.43 2.60 -5.66
N ALA A 70 -3.59 2.81 -5.06
CA ALA A 70 -3.90 3.99 -4.26
C ALA A 70 -3.85 3.58 -2.79
N MET A 71 -2.83 4.03 -2.08
CA MET A 71 -2.60 3.67 -0.68
C MET A 71 -2.90 4.85 0.24
N ASP A 72 -3.69 4.60 1.29
CA ASP A 72 -3.97 5.59 2.30
C ASP A 72 -2.68 6.00 3.04
N TYR A 73 -2.51 7.30 3.20
CA TYR A 73 -1.46 7.98 3.94
C TYR A 73 -2.09 8.91 4.98
N SER A 74 -3.22 8.52 5.55
CA SER A 74 -3.88 9.18 6.68
C SER A 74 -3.10 8.99 7.98
N GLY A 75 -3.41 9.81 8.99
CA GLY A 75 -2.77 9.71 10.29
C GLY A 75 -3.05 8.40 11.05
N SER A 76 -4.17 7.72 10.77
CA SER A 76 -4.50 6.41 11.37
C SER A 76 -3.55 5.31 10.89
N MET A 77 -3.06 5.44 9.64
CA MET A 77 -2.14 4.49 9.03
C MET A 77 -0.69 4.59 9.55
N ASP A 78 -0.30 5.65 10.28
CA ASP A 78 1.09 5.96 10.66
C ASP A 78 1.83 4.75 11.26
N TRP A 79 1.18 4.07 12.20
CA TRP A 79 1.73 2.86 12.82
C TRP A 79 1.98 1.72 11.83
N LEU A 80 1.12 1.53 10.82
CA LEU A 80 1.26 0.47 9.81
C LEU A 80 2.43 0.75 8.84
N TYR A 81 2.73 2.02 8.60
CA TYR A 81 3.91 2.45 7.86
C TYR A 81 5.21 2.23 8.64
N ASP A 82 5.16 2.44 9.96
CA ASP A 82 6.30 2.29 10.85
C ASP A 82 6.62 0.83 11.21
N ASN A 83 5.60 0.02 11.43
CA ASN A 83 5.78 -1.37 11.85
C ASN A 83 6.08 -2.34 10.70
N GLY A 84 6.10 -1.86 9.45
CA GLY A 84 6.42 -2.65 8.25
C GLY A 84 5.23 -3.33 7.58
N SER A 85 4.01 -3.21 8.11
CA SER A 85 2.82 -3.86 7.55
C SER A 85 2.51 -3.39 6.13
N VAL A 86 2.65 -2.08 5.86
CA VAL A 86 2.47 -1.54 4.50
C VAL A 86 3.52 -2.10 3.53
N GLN A 87 4.76 -2.29 3.98
CA GLN A 87 5.84 -2.83 3.15
C GLN A 87 5.59 -4.29 2.78
N GLU A 88 5.08 -5.09 3.72
CA GLU A 88 4.65 -6.46 3.46
C GLU A 88 3.49 -6.49 2.45
N THR A 89 2.45 -5.66 2.66
CA THR A 89 1.33 -5.52 1.74
C THR A 89 1.80 -5.24 0.31
N ILE A 90 2.66 -4.25 0.10
CA ILE A 90 3.16 -3.89 -1.23
C ILE A 90 3.91 -5.05 -1.88
N SER A 91 4.72 -5.76 -1.11
CA SER A 91 5.51 -6.88 -1.61
C SER A 91 4.63 -8.05 -2.06
N ARG A 92 3.45 -8.20 -1.45
CA ARG A 92 2.46 -9.22 -1.82
C ARG A 92 1.59 -8.80 -2.99
N LEU A 93 1.38 -7.51 -3.20
CA LEU A 93 0.63 -6.96 -4.35
C LEU A 93 1.47 -6.85 -5.62
N LEU A 94 2.77 -6.58 -5.51
CA LEU A 94 3.67 -6.45 -6.65
C LEU A 94 3.63 -7.64 -7.63
N PRO A 95 3.54 -8.92 -7.18
CA PRO A 95 3.28 -10.05 -8.07
C PRO A 95 2.13 -9.84 -9.05
N ILE A 96 1.04 -9.18 -8.66
CA ILE A 96 -0.09 -8.91 -9.55
C ILE A 96 0.34 -7.99 -10.69
N ALA A 97 1.06 -6.91 -10.38
CA ALA A 97 1.61 -6.00 -11.39
C ALA A 97 2.63 -6.70 -12.30
N LEU A 98 3.56 -7.48 -11.74
CA LEU A 98 4.53 -8.25 -12.53
C LEU A 98 3.87 -9.28 -13.45
N ARG A 99 2.62 -9.69 -13.16
CA ARG A 99 1.88 -10.68 -13.95
C ARG A 99 0.94 -10.08 -14.97
N PHE A 100 0.31 -8.95 -14.68
CA PHE A 100 -0.68 -8.33 -15.56
C PHE A 100 -0.16 -7.12 -16.31
N ASP A 101 0.74 -6.35 -15.69
CA ASP A 101 1.25 -5.11 -16.26
C ASP A 101 2.32 -5.43 -17.32
N ASP A 102 2.25 -4.73 -18.45
CA ASP A 102 3.14 -4.97 -19.59
C ASP A 102 4.57 -4.46 -19.35
N ASN A 103 4.72 -3.47 -18.47
CA ASN A 103 6.02 -2.94 -18.06
C ASN A 103 6.51 -3.50 -16.70
N GLY A 104 5.69 -4.32 -16.02
CA GLY A 104 6.02 -4.91 -14.73
C GLY A 104 6.11 -3.92 -13.58
N GLU A 105 5.46 -2.77 -13.69
CA GLU A 105 5.43 -1.74 -12.67
C GLU A 105 4.06 -1.68 -11.98
N LEU A 106 4.07 -1.49 -10.67
CA LEU A 106 2.90 -1.13 -9.88
C LEU A 106 2.84 0.39 -9.77
N GLU A 107 2.07 1.03 -10.64
CA GLU A 107 1.84 2.47 -10.58
C GLU A 107 1.26 2.83 -9.20
N SER A 108 1.75 3.88 -8.56
CA SER A 108 1.44 4.10 -7.14
C SER A 108 1.09 5.55 -6.85
N TRP A 109 0.07 5.73 -6.03
CA TRP A 109 -0.36 6.98 -5.46
C TRP A 109 -0.51 6.84 -3.95
N LEU A 110 -0.17 7.91 -3.24
CA LEU A 110 -0.64 8.13 -1.87
C LEU A 110 -1.84 9.05 -1.89
N PHE A 111 -2.70 8.89 -0.89
CA PHE A 111 -3.78 9.85 -0.65
C PHE A 111 -3.97 10.12 0.84
N SER A 112 -4.41 11.34 1.14
CA SER A 112 -4.87 11.75 2.46
C SER A 112 -6.00 12.77 2.28
N ASN A 113 -5.74 14.06 2.53
CA ASN A 113 -6.63 15.14 2.11
C ASN A 113 -6.50 15.47 0.61
N GLY A 114 -5.41 15.02 -0.02
CA GLY A 114 -5.09 15.20 -1.44
C GLY A 114 -4.51 13.91 -2.03
N ALA A 115 -3.76 14.04 -3.11
CA ALA A 115 -3.15 12.92 -3.82
C ALA A 115 -1.70 13.26 -4.20
N GLU A 116 -0.85 12.24 -4.25
CA GLU A 116 0.49 12.35 -4.81
C GLU A 116 0.85 11.08 -5.56
N ARG A 117 1.16 11.23 -6.85
CA ARG A 117 1.74 10.17 -7.65
C ARG A 117 3.20 9.92 -7.26
N LEU A 118 3.54 8.65 -7.08
CA LEU A 118 4.89 8.21 -6.74
C LEU A 118 5.62 7.62 -7.95
N LYS A 119 6.94 7.45 -7.80
CA LYS A 119 7.69 6.54 -8.66
C LYS A 119 7.14 5.13 -8.48
N ALA A 120 6.79 4.44 -9.56
CA ALA A 120 6.20 3.10 -9.48
C ALA A 120 7.07 2.09 -8.71
N ALA A 121 6.41 1.12 -8.07
CA ALA A 121 7.08 -0.01 -7.44
C ALA A 121 7.36 -1.09 -8.48
N ASN A 122 8.55 -1.68 -8.43
CA ASN A 122 8.96 -2.76 -9.35
C ASN A 122 9.99 -3.68 -8.66
N ALA A 123 10.44 -4.72 -9.37
CA ALA A 123 11.35 -5.72 -8.83
C ALA A 123 12.68 -5.13 -8.27
N ASP A 124 13.09 -3.95 -8.72
CA ASP A 124 14.36 -3.33 -8.32
C ASP A 124 14.24 -2.51 -7.03
N ASN A 125 13.08 -1.90 -6.76
CA ASN A 125 12.91 -0.97 -5.65
C ASN A 125 11.98 -1.46 -4.53
N TYR A 126 11.23 -2.56 -4.74
CA TYR A 126 10.13 -2.94 -3.84
C TYR A 126 10.55 -3.17 -2.40
N SER A 127 11.72 -3.80 -2.17
CA SER A 127 12.19 -4.24 -0.85
C SER A 127 12.37 -3.10 0.16
N SER A 128 12.50 -1.86 -0.32
CA SER A 128 12.66 -0.67 0.52
C SER A 128 11.70 0.45 0.12
N TYR A 129 10.65 0.12 -0.64
CA TYR A 129 9.78 1.08 -1.31
C TYR A 129 9.08 2.02 -0.33
N VAL A 130 8.60 1.51 0.81
CA VAL A 130 7.96 2.36 1.83
C VAL A 130 8.94 3.40 2.36
N LYS A 131 10.15 2.97 2.73
CA LYS A 131 11.19 3.83 3.31
C LYS A 131 11.76 4.84 2.31
N ASN A 132 11.96 4.41 1.07
CA ASN A 132 12.70 5.17 0.07
C ASN A 132 11.83 5.97 -0.90
N VAL A 133 10.55 5.60 -1.04
CA VAL A 133 9.60 6.27 -1.94
C VAL A 133 8.45 6.86 -1.13
N MET A 134 7.60 6.03 -0.49
CA MET A 134 6.37 6.52 0.15
C MET A 134 6.64 7.52 1.29
N LYS A 135 7.54 7.20 2.23
CA LYS A 135 7.89 8.10 3.35
C LYS A 135 8.65 9.35 2.93
N LYS A 136 9.11 9.43 1.67
CA LYS A 136 9.78 10.60 1.10
C LYS A 136 8.87 11.39 0.15
N ALA A 137 7.62 10.98 0.02
CA ALA A 137 6.60 11.70 -0.75
C ALA A 137 6.42 13.11 -0.17
N HIS A 138 6.08 14.05 -1.05
CA HIS A 138 5.70 15.42 -0.73
C HIS A 138 4.25 15.52 -0.21
N MET A 139 3.84 14.58 0.63
CA MET A 139 2.51 14.47 1.22
C MET A 139 2.63 14.41 2.75
N TYR A 140 1.71 15.11 3.41
CA TYR A 140 1.55 15.02 4.86
C TYR A 140 0.40 14.08 5.20
N MET A 141 0.58 13.33 6.29
CA MET A 141 -0.51 12.53 6.83
C MET A 141 -1.61 13.44 7.39
N GLY A 142 -2.85 13.11 7.03
CA GLY A 142 -4.02 13.95 7.31
C GLY A 142 -5.28 13.12 7.46
N GLY A 143 -6.40 13.68 7.02
CA GLY A 143 -7.69 12.98 6.93
C GLY A 143 -7.77 12.07 5.70
N THR A 144 -8.96 11.52 5.47
CA THR A 144 -9.19 10.43 4.51
C THR A 144 -10.20 10.86 3.44
N ASN A 145 -9.71 11.48 2.35
CA ASN A 145 -10.51 11.88 1.18
C ASN A 145 -10.14 11.00 -0.02
N TYR A 146 -11.11 10.35 -0.65
CA TYR A 146 -10.85 9.44 -1.78
C TYR A 146 -11.00 10.14 -3.12
N ALA A 147 -11.86 11.16 -3.22
CA ALA A 147 -12.13 11.82 -4.48
C ALA A 147 -10.88 12.46 -5.12
N PRO A 148 -9.94 13.09 -4.38
CA PRO A 148 -8.75 13.69 -4.99
C PRO A 148 -7.91 12.69 -5.78
N VAL A 149 -7.57 11.55 -5.17
CA VAL A 149 -6.73 10.54 -5.83
C VAL A 149 -7.47 9.83 -6.95
N LEU A 150 -8.75 9.47 -6.75
CA LEU A 150 -9.55 8.84 -7.80
C LEU A 150 -9.71 9.79 -9.01
N LYS A 151 -9.85 11.10 -8.76
CA LYS A 151 -9.95 12.11 -9.81
C LYS A 151 -8.63 12.31 -10.56
N GLU A 152 -7.51 12.23 -9.86
CA GLU A 152 -6.19 12.24 -10.49
C GLU A 152 -5.99 11.00 -11.36
N MET A 153 -6.32 9.81 -10.85
CA MET A 153 -6.19 8.54 -11.58
C MET A 153 -7.10 8.49 -12.81
N VAL A 154 -8.37 8.92 -12.72
CA VAL A 154 -9.24 8.97 -13.91
C VAL A 154 -8.68 9.95 -14.94
N THR A 155 -8.23 11.13 -14.53
CA THR A 155 -7.60 12.11 -15.44
C THR A 155 -6.37 11.50 -16.10
N TYR A 156 -5.57 10.77 -15.33
CA TYR A 156 -4.36 10.13 -15.84
C TYR A 156 -4.68 9.08 -16.92
N TYR A 157 -5.56 8.13 -16.63
CA TYR A 157 -5.90 7.04 -17.56
C TYR A 157 -6.83 7.45 -18.71
N LYS A 158 -7.50 8.59 -18.60
CA LYS A 158 -8.42 9.11 -19.62
C LYS A 158 -7.76 10.12 -20.54
N ASP A 159 -7.05 11.09 -19.97
CA ASP A 159 -6.63 12.30 -20.68
C ASP A 159 -5.11 12.37 -20.91
N ILE A 160 -4.30 11.84 -19.99
CA ILE A 160 -2.83 11.96 -20.03
C ILE A 160 -2.19 10.76 -20.74
N GLU A 161 -2.57 9.54 -20.34
CA GLU A 161 -2.06 8.29 -20.91
C GLU A 161 -3.21 7.31 -21.17
N PRO A 162 -4.09 7.62 -22.15
CA PRO A 162 -5.19 6.75 -22.52
C PRO A 162 -4.70 5.41 -23.07
N SER A 163 -5.39 4.34 -22.69
CA SER A 163 -5.11 2.99 -23.18
C SER A 163 -6.40 2.19 -23.33
N GLU A 164 -6.41 1.28 -24.31
CA GLU A 164 -7.46 0.27 -24.46
C GLU A 164 -7.29 -0.88 -23.44
N ILE A 165 -6.08 -1.04 -22.88
CA ILE A 165 -5.77 -1.99 -21.81
C ILE A 165 -6.50 -1.54 -20.53
N PRO A 166 -7.19 -2.45 -19.82
CA PRO A 166 -7.89 -2.07 -18.61
C PRO A 166 -6.92 -1.64 -17.50
N ALA A 167 -7.30 -0.62 -16.72
CA ALA A 167 -6.63 -0.26 -15.49
C ALA A 167 -7.30 -0.98 -14.30
N PHE A 168 -6.51 -1.72 -13.54
CA PHE A 168 -6.90 -2.37 -12.31
C PHE A 168 -6.31 -1.61 -11.12
N ILE A 169 -7.16 -0.82 -10.47
CA ILE A 169 -6.78 0.01 -9.33
C ILE A 169 -7.08 -0.76 -8.04
N ILE A 170 -6.06 -0.99 -7.24
CA ILE A 170 -6.17 -1.52 -5.89
C ILE A 170 -6.16 -0.32 -4.94
N PHE A 171 -7.26 -0.11 -4.22
CA PHE A 171 -7.44 1.02 -3.32
C PHE A 171 -7.46 0.53 -1.88
N ILE A 172 -6.50 0.96 -1.06
CA ILE A 172 -6.31 0.45 0.31
C ILE A 172 -6.46 1.58 1.32
N THR A 173 -7.25 1.33 2.36
CA THR A 173 -7.57 2.28 3.45
C THR A 173 -7.81 1.53 4.75
N ASP A 174 -7.54 2.15 5.89
CA ASP A 174 -7.89 1.62 7.22
C ASP A 174 -9.13 2.27 7.84
N GLY A 175 -9.72 3.26 7.18
CA GLY A 175 -10.76 4.08 7.76
C GLY A 175 -11.86 4.52 6.80
N GLU A 176 -12.76 5.35 7.33
CA GLU A 176 -13.93 5.86 6.63
C GLU A 176 -13.63 7.09 5.78
N ASN A 177 -14.44 7.28 4.75
CA ASN A 177 -14.29 8.37 3.80
C ASN A 177 -14.91 9.68 4.30
N SER A 178 -14.21 10.79 4.12
CA SER A 178 -14.67 12.13 4.51
C SER A 178 -15.36 12.93 3.39
N ASP A 179 -15.35 12.45 2.14
CA ASP A 179 -15.83 13.17 0.95
C ASP A 179 -16.77 12.35 0.04
N THR A 180 -17.71 11.63 0.67
CA THR A 180 -18.52 10.58 0.02
C THR A 180 -19.29 11.04 -1.21
N PHE A 181 -19.83 12.26 -1.19
CA PHE A 181 -20.54 12.84 -2.34
C PHE A 181 -19.62 13.01 -3.55
N ALA A 182 -18.41 13.55 -3.34
CA ALA A 182 -17.44 13.75 -4.40
C ALA A 182 -16.90 12.42 -4.91
N THR A 183 -16.61 11.49 -4.01
CA THR A 183 -16.17 10.13 -4.34
C THR A 183 -17.21 9.38 -5.18
N ASN A 184 -18.49 9.45 -4.81
CA ASN A 184 -19.58 8.84 -5.58
C ASN A 184 -19.66 9.39 -7.01
N ALA A 185 -19.40 10.68 -7.21
CA ALA A 185 -19.40 11.29 -8.55
C ALA A 185 -18.23 10.75 -9.40
N VAL A 186 -17.03 10.66 -8.83
CA VAL A 186 -15.85 10.15 -9.54
C VAL A 186 -15.98 8.66 -9.87
N ILE A 187 -16.55 7.85 -8.97
CA ILE A 187 -16.79 6.42 -9.22
C ILE A 187 -17.74 6.21 -10.40
N LYS A 188 -18.80 7.03 -10.51
CA LYS A 188 -19.69 6.99 -11.67
C LYS A 188 -18.99 7.39 -12.96
N GLU A 189 -18.14 8.41 -12.93
CA GLU A 189 -17.32 8.78 -14.09
C GLU A 189 -16.36 7.66 -14.49
N LEU A 190 -15.64 7.06 -13.53
CA LEU A 190 -14.74 5.93 -13.76
C LEU A 190 -15.45 4.76 -14.47
N SER A 191 -16.75 4.56 -14.19
CA SER A 191 -17.55 3.48 -14.78
C SER A 191 -17.78 3.63 -16.29
N GLU A 192 -17.46 4.78 -16.88
CA GLU A 192 -17.53 5.02 -18.32
C GLU A 192 -16.29 4.51 -19.07
N TYR A 193 -15.22 4.16 -18.35
CA TYR A 193 -13.91 3.79 -18.91
C TYR A 193 -13.53 2.34 -18.56
N ASN A 194 -12.44 1.84 -19.17
CA ASN A 194 -11.86 0.53 -18.86
C ASN A 194 -11.10 0.55 -17.52
N ILE A 195 -11.72 1.03 -16.45
CA ILE A 195 -11.09 1.19 -15.14
C ILE A 195 -11.93 0.47 -14.09
N PHE A 196 -11.30 -0.42 -13.33
CA PHE A 196 -11.91 -1.11 -12.21
C PHE A 196 -11.19 -0.76 -10.91
N VAL A 197 -11.94 -0.47 -9.84
CA VAL A 197 -11.39 -0.13 -8.52
C VAL A 197 -11.74 -1.20 -7.49
N GLN A 198 -10.76 -1.98 -7.07
CA GLN A 198 -10.90 -2.90 -5.94
C GLN A 198 -10.57 -2.18 -4.63
N PHE A 199 -11.59 -1.86 -3.84
CA PHE A 199 -11.43 -1.34 -2.48
C PHE A 199 -11.08 -2.46 -1.50
N ILE A 200 -10.08 -2.21 -0.67
CA ILE A 200 -9.63 -3.09 0.41
C ILE A 200 -9.64 -2.27 1.71
N GLY A 201 -10.57 -2.58 2.60
CA GLY A 201 -10.59 -2.03 3.95
C GLY A 201 -9.74 -2.89 4.87
N ILE A 202 -8.74 -2.31 5.55
CA ILE A 202 -7.89 -3.01 6.50
C ILE A 202 -8.28 -2.64 7.93
N GLY A 203 -8.54 -3.64 8.77
CA GLY A 203 -8.82 -3.44 10.19
C GLY A 203 -10.20 -3.94 10.60
N ASP A 204 -10.71 -3.38 11.69
CA ASP A 204 -11.92 -3.84 12.38
C ASP A 204 -13.13 -2.91 12.18
N GLU A 205 -13.03 -1.95 11.27
CA GLU A 205 -14.13 -1.06 10.90
C GLU A 205 -15.24 -1.81 10.14
N ASP A 206 -16.46 -1.30 10.21
CA ASP A 206 -17.59 -1.87 9.46
C ASP A 206 -17.51 -1.56 7.95
N PHE A 207 -16.78 -0.51 7.55
CA PHE A 207 -16.58 -0.11 6.15
C PHE A 207 -17.89 0.05 5.37
N ASP A 208 -18.94 0.57 6.02
CA ASP A 208 -20.28 0.68 5.43
C ASP A 208 -20.27 1.51 4.15
N TYR A 209 -19.44 2.55 4.09
CA TYR A 209 -19.32 3.35 2.89
C TYR A 209 -18.66 2.57 1.75
N LEU A 210 -17.56 1.84 2.00
CA LEU A 210 -16.90 1.04 0.96
C LEU A 210 -17.80 -0.08 0.43
N LYS A 211 -18.55 -0.75 1.32
CA LYS A 211 -19.61 -1.70 0.93
C LYS A 211 -20.64 -1.02 0.02
N SER A 212 -21.03 0.22 0.33
CA SER A 212 -21.99 0.97 -0.49
C SER A 212 -21.47 1.35 -1.87
N LEU A 213 -20.15 1.48 -2.04
CA LEU A 213 -19.53 1.74 -3.35
C LEU A 213 -19.69 0.53 -4.27
N ASP A 214 -19.50 -0.67 -3.72
CA ASP A 214 -19.63 -1.95 -4.42
C ASP A 214 -21.03 -2.12 -5.04
N ASP A 215 -22.07 -1.82 -4.27
CA ASP A 215 -23.47 -1.95 -4.71
C ASP A 215 -24.03 -0.70 -5.44
N MET A 216 -23.21 0.33 -5.66
CA MET A 216 -23.65 1.65 -6.09
C MET A 216 -24.43 1.62 -7.41
N LYS A 217 -25.61 2.26 -7.43
CA LYS A 217 -26.46 2.38 -8.63
C LYS A 217 -26.11 3.62 -9.47
N GLY A 218 -26.51 3.58 -10.74
CA GLY A 218 -26.30 4.69 -11.69
C GLY A 218 -24.90 4.73 -12.30
N ARG A 219 -24.18 3.60 -12.25
CA ARG A 219 -22.93 3.34 -12.98
C ARG A 219 -23.26 2.60 -14.28
N LYS A 220 -22.47 2.81 -15.33
CA LYS A 220 -22.65 2.11 -16.61
C LYS A 220 -22.20 0.66 -16.55
N HIS A 221 -21.08 0.42 -15.88
CA HIS A 221 -20.57 -0.90 -15.55
C HIS A 221 -20.32 -0.99 -14.04
N ASP A 222 -20.40 -2.21 -13.51
CA ASP A 222 -20.03 -2.47 -12.12
C ASP A 222 -18.51 -2.47 -11.95
N ASN A 223 -17.94 -1.27 -11.91
CA ASN A 223 -16.50 -1.00 -11.97
C ASN A 223 -15.81 -0.96 -10.61
N THR A 224 -16.44 -1.49 -9.57
CA THR A 224 -15.87 -1.52 -8.22
C THR A 224 -15.98 -2.90 -7.62
N GLY A 225 -15.06 -3.21 -6.71
CA GLY A 225 -15.12 -4.37 -5.84
C GLY A 225 -14.87 -3.93 -4.40
N PHE A 226 -15.42 -4.62 -3.41
CA PHE A 226 -15.03 -4.45 -2.01
C PHE A 226 -14.61 -5.74 -1.31
N THR A 227 -13.55 -5.64 -0.50
CA THR A 227 -13.10 -6.69 0.43
C THR A 227 -12.68 -6.04 1.75
N ALA A 228 -13.16 -6.59 2.88
CA ALA A 228 -12.66 -6.25 4.20
C ALA A 228 -11.64 -7.30 4.68
N VAL A 229 -10.53 -6.84 5.24
CA VAL A 229 -9.47 -7.71 5.74
C VAL A 229 -9.00 -7.20 7.10
N LYS A 230 -9.17 -8.01 8.16
CA LYS A 230 -8.72 -7.63 9.52
C LYS A 230 -7.22 -7.32 9.59
N ASP A 231 -6.43 -8.16 8.93
CA ASP A 231 -4.98 -8.01 8.82
C ASP A 231 -4.53 -8.73 7.56
N MET A 232 -4.06 -7.98 6.57
CA MET A 232 -3.60 -8.55 5.31
C MET A 232 -2.51 -9.59 5.56
N ASN A 233 -1.60 -9.34 6.49
CA ASN A 233 -0.42 -10.18 6.75
C ASN A 233 -0.78 -11.52 7.42
N LYS A 234 -2.04 -11.71 7.83
CA LYS A 234 -2.55 -12.97 8.36
C LYS A 234 -3.27 -13.85 7.33
N MET A 235 -3.61 -13.31 6.15
CA MET A 235 -4.21 -14.11 5.07
C MET A 235 -3.15 -14.94 4.35
N SER A 236 -3.51 -16.13 3.88
CA SER A 236 -2.68 -16.81 2.88
C SER A 236 -2.67 -15.99 1.57
N ASP A 237 -1.63 -16.16 0.76
CA ASP A 237 -1.55 -15.45 -0.52
C ASP A 237 -2.67 -15.84 -1.46
N GLU A 238 -3.04 -17.12 -1.51
CA GLU A 238 -4.13 -17.60 -2.36
C GLU A 238 -5.47 -16.97 -1.96
N GLN A 239 -5.73 -16.86 -0.66
CA GLN A 239 -6.93 -16.18 -0.15
C GLN A 239 -6.90 -14.70 -0.52
N LEU A 240 -5.76 -14.02 -0.30
CA LEU A 240 -5.61 -12.61 -0.62
C LEU A 240 -5.84 -12.35 -2.12
N TYR A 241 -5.16 -13.09 -2.99
CA TYR A 241 -5.29 -12.95 -4.43
C TYR A 241 -6.69 -13.29 -4.91
N THR A 242 -7.34 -14.29 -4.31
CA THR A 242 -8.73 -14.62 -4.65
C THR A 242 -9.67 -13.46 -4.35
N GLU A 243 -9.57 -12.88 -3.16
CA GLU A 243 -10.43 -11.77 -2.75
C GLU A 243 -10.20 -10.52 -3.59
N ILE A 244 -8.94 -10.20 -3.90
CA ILE A 244 -8.57 -9.04 -4.73
C ILE A 244 -9.07 -9.19 -6.17
N LEU A 245 -8.99 -10.40 -6.76
CA LEU A 245 -9.15 -10.58 -8.19
C LEU A 245 -10.53 -11.09 -8.62
N ARG A 246 -11.33 -11.69 -7.71
CA ARG A 246 -12.60 -12.32 -8.09
C ARG A 246 -13.59 -11.35 -8.76
N GLN A 247 -13.74 -10.15 -8.20
CA GLN A 247 -14.70 -9.15 -8.68
C GLN A 247 -14.19 -8.49 -9.97
N TYR A 248 -12.89 -8.22 -10.03
CA TYR A 248 -12.25 -7.77 -11.25
C TYR A 248 -12.45 -8.74 -12.42
N LYS A 249 -12.24 -10.04 -12.18
CA LYS A 249 -12.52 -11.10 -13.17
C LYS A 249 -13.99 -11.11 -13.58
N ASP A 250 -14.92 -10.95 -12.65
CA ASP A 250 -16.35 -10.92 -12.97
C ASP A 250 -16.71 -9.69 -13.82
N TRP A 251 -16.15 -8.52 -13.50
CA TRP A 251 -16.28 -7.31 -14.31
C TRP A 251 -15.78 -7.54 -15.75
N LEU A 252 -14.58 -8.13 -15.92
CA LEU A 252 -14.03 -8.45 -17.24
C LEU A 252 -14.93 -9.41 -18.05
N ASN A 253 -15.66 -10.31 -17.39
CA ASN A 253 -16.56 -11.27 -18.05
C ASN A 253 -17.92 -10.67 -18.47
N ASN A 254 -18.28 -9.54 -17.87
CA ASN A 254 -19.60 -8.90 -17.97
C ASN A 254 -19.58 -7.56 -18.71
N LYS A 255 -18.39 -7.06 -19.08
CA LYS A 255 -18.17 -5.93 -19.99
C LYS A 255 -18.65 -6.24 -21.42
#